data_AF-A0A8B6F1Q8-F1
#
_entry.id   AF-A0A8B6F1Q8-F1
#
_cell.length_a   1.000
_cell.length_b   1.000
_cell.length_c   1.000
_cell.angle_alpha   90.00
_cell.angle_beta   90.00
_cell.angle_gamma   90.00
#
_symmetry.space_group_name_H-M   'P 1'
#
loop_
_entity.id
_entity.type
_entity.pdbx_description
1 polymer ?
#
loop_
_entity_poly.entity_id
_entity_poly.type
_entity_poly.pdbx_seq_one_letter_code
_entity_poly.pdbx_strand_id
1 'polypeptide(L)'
;MPCKTKKDAFLSNEENKQRFINLLSAKFEASNYAVVHAFDDADLNIVQTAVSISEEQHVVVIGEDTDLLVLLCYHAMMHNKNVFFKSEPKQSIQKIRIWDIKKTKKHLGEAISRLLPFIHAFSGCDTTSRVFGLGKGALLKKVKSSAYLQDQSQLFLQKSSKDQVVKAGEEVLVDLYGGVQSVEGLDLLRYRKFASKVVVGNVFVQVYTLAPTSDAAKLHSMRTFYQAQIWIGEGHDLDPNQWGWYTSENKLMPVRCLLPPAPQKLLKVIRCNCKQNCDSRRCSCRKHGIDCSASCGECRGINCSNSSIVTQSDLDEV
;
A
#
# COMPACT_ATOMS: atom_id res chain seq x y z
N MET A 1 -3.47 -13.94 41.76
CA MET A 1 -4.04 -14.95 40.84
C MET A 1 -3.51 -14.69 39.44
N PRO A 2 -3.18 -15.71 38.64
CA PRO A 2 -2.83 -15.50 37.23
C PRO A 2 -4.02 -14.89 36.47
N CYS A 3 -3.75 -13.92 35.61
CA CYS A 3 -4.75 -13.31 34.74
C CYS A 3 -5.36 -14.40 33.83
N LYS A 4 -6.69 -14.58 33.88
CA LYS A 4 -7.40 -15.63 33.12
C LYS A 4 -7.91 -15.16 31.75
N THR A 5 -7.62 -13.91 31.37
CA THR A 5 -8.06 -13.32 30.11
C THR A 5 -7.19 -13.81 28.96
N LYS A 6 -7.79 -14.05 27.79
CA LYS A 6 -7.02 -14.37 26.56
C LYS A 6 -6.07 -13.22 26.22
N LYS A 7 -4.87 -13.55 25.73
CA LYS A 7 -3.84 -12.57 25.35
C LYS A 7 -4.40 -11.44 24.47
N ASP A 8 -5.10 -11.79 23.40
CA ASP A 8 -5.60 -10.80 22.44
C ASP A 8 -6.65 -9.87 23.07
N ALA A 9 -7.54 -10.41 23.90
CA ALA A 9 -8.52 -9.61 24.63
C ALA A 9 -7.84 -8.66 25.63
N PHE A 10 -6.81 -9.13 26.33
CA PHE A 10 -6.03 -8.30 27.24
C PHE A 10 -5.31 -7.16 26.51
N LEU A 11 -4.62 -7.46 25.41
CA LEU A 11 -3.83 -6.50 24.64
C LEU A 11 -4.69 -5.55 23.79
N SER A 12 -5.95 -5.89 23.50
CA SER A 12 -6.89 -5.00 22.81
C SER A 12 -7.40 -3.83 23.67
N ASN A 13 -7.21 -3.89 24.99
CA ASN A 13 -7.56 -2.80 25.90
C ASN A 13 -6.33 -1.91 26.12
N GLU A 14 -6.41 -0.64 25.72
CA GLU A 14 -5.29 0.30 25.75
C GLU A 14 -4.76 0.55 27.17
N GLU A 15 -5.63 0.60 28.18
CA GLU A 15 -5.22 0.80 29.58
C GLU A 15 -4.44 -0.42 30.11
N ASN A 16 -4.89 -1.63 29.80
CA ASN A 16 -4.18 -2.87 30.12
C ASN A 16 -2.83 -2.94 29.42
N LYS A 17 -2.79 -2.58 28.13
CA LYS A 17 -1.56 -2.55 27.34
C LYS A 17 -0.55 -1.58 27.95
N GLN A 18 -0.97 -0.35 28.29
CA GLN A 18 -0.08 0.65 28.89
C GLN A 18 0.42 0.21 30.28
N ARG A 19 -0.47 -0.32 31.12
CA ARG A 19 -0.08 -0.85 32.45
C ARG A 19 0.93 -1.99 32.32
N PHE A 20 0.73 -2.88 31.35
CA PHE A 20 1.64 -3.99 31.10
C PHE A 20 3.01 -3.51 30.61
N ILE A 21 3.05 -2.52 29.71
CA ILE A 21 4.30 -1.87 29.27
C ILE A 21 5.04 -1.28 30.48
N ASN A 22 4.37 -0.50 31.32
CA ASN A 22 4.99 0.12 32.50
C ASN A 22 5.52 -0.92 33.50
N LEU A 23 4.77 -2.01 33.71
CA LEU A 23 5.19 -3.12 34.56
C LEU A 23 6.47 -3.79 34.03
N LEU A 24 6.53 -4.04 32.71
CA LEU A 24 7.70 -4.62 32.07
C LEU A 24 8.91 -3.70 32.17
N SER A 25 8.75 -2.40 31.89
CA SER A 25 9.83 -1.42 32.02
C SER A 25 10.42 -1.42 33.42
N ALA A 26 9.59 -1.30 34.46
CA ALA A 26 10.04 -1.32 35.85
C ALA A 26 10.79 -2.62 36.19
N LYS A 27 10.36 -3.76 35.64
CA LYS A 27 11.02 -5.06 35.84
C LYS A 27 12.39 -5.13 35.17
N PHE A 28 12.52 -4.60 33.95
CA PHE A 28 13.77 -4.56 33.22
C PHE A 28 14.77 -3.59 33.86
N GLU A 29 14.32 -2.39 34.25
CA GLU A 29 15.12 -1.39 34.96
C GLU A 29 15.62 -1.91 36.31
N ALA A 30 14.75 -2.59 37.09
CA ALA A 30 15.15 -3.27 38.32
C ALA A 30 16.17 -4.40 38.10
N SER A 31 16.32 -4.88 36.87
CA SER A 31 17.34 -5.86 36.48
C SER A 31 18.55 -5.21 35.78
N ASN A 32 18.69 -3.88 35.87
CA ASN A 32 19.74 -3.05 35.27
C ASN A 32 19.76 -3.04 33.73
N TYR A 33 18.62 -3.28 33.07
CA TYR A 33 18.49 -3.03 31.64
C TYR A 33 18.02 -1.60 31.38
N ALA A 34 18.62 -0.94 30.39
CA ALA A 34 18.10 0.32 29.88
C ALA A 34 16.80 0.07 29.10
N VAL A 35 15.77 0.89 29.36
CA VAL A 35 14.48 0.80 28.70
C VAL A 35 14.13 2.16 28.09
N VAL A 36 13.63 2.13 26.86
CA VAL A 36 13.16 3.32 26.15
C VAL A 36 11.72 3.08 25.74
N HIS A 37 10.84 4.02 26.09
CA HIS A 37 9.46 4.02 25.65
C HIS A 37 9.35 4.79 24.33
N ALA A 38 8.94 4.12 23.27
CA ALA A 38 8.54 4.78 22.02
C ALA A 38 7.20 5.50 22.24
N PHE A 39 7.07 6.69 21.64
CA PHE A 39 5.81 7.44 21.66
C PHE A 39 4.75 6.79 20.76
N ASP A 40 5.19 6.28 19.61
CA ASP A 40 4.41 5.62 18.59
C ASP A 40 5.02 4.24 18.24
N ASP A 41 5.28 3.98 16.97
CA ASP A 41 5.91 2.75 16.53
C ASP A 41 7.38 2.68 16.97
N ALA A 42 7.82 1.50 17.44
CA ALA A 42 9.15 1.35 18.04
C ALA A 42 10.25 1.07 17.01
N ASP A 43 9.94 0.73 15.76
CA ASP A 43 10.92 0.18 14.83
C ASP A 43 12.03 1.18 14.50
N LEU A 44 11.66 2.44 14.24
CA LEU A 44 12.64 3.49 13.98
C LEU A 44 13.51 3.76 15.21
N ASN A 45 12.92 3.86 16.41
CA ASN A 45 13.65 4.07 17.66
C ASN A 45 14.64 2.93 17.95
N ILE A 46 14.24 1.68 17.72
CA ILE A 46 15.12 0.51 17.87
C ILE A 46 16.31 0.63 16.91
N VAL A 47 16.06 0.96 15.64
CA VAL A 47 17.12 1.07 14.64
C VAL A 47 18.05 2.25 14.91
N GLN A 48 17.53 3.42 15.24
CA GLN A 48 18.34 4.59 15.57
C GLN A 48 19.22 4.33 16.80
N THR A 49 18.65 3.70 17.84
CA THR A 49 19.41 3.29 19.03
C THR A 49 20.53 2.33 18.66
N ALA A 50 20.23 1.31 17.84
CA ALA A 50 21.24 0.34 17.39
C ALA A 50 22.35 0.99 16.56
N VAL A 51 22.01 1.95 15.68
CA VAL A 51 22.99 2.67 14.86
C VAL A 51 23.86 3.58 15.72
N SER A 52 23.30 4.31 16.69
CA SER A 52 24.07 5.14 17.61
C SER A 52 25.03 4.30 18.45
N ILE A 53 24.57 3.21 19.07
CA ILE A 53 25.44 2.30 19.84
C ILE A 53 26.55 1.69 18.95
N SER A 54 26.25 1.49 17.65
CA SER A 54 27.21 0.93 16.71
C SER A 54 28.43 1.82 16.43
N GLU A 55 28.40 3.10 16.80
CA GLU A 55 29.56 3.99 16.67
C GLU A 55 30.76 3.45 17.46
N GLU A 56 30.50 2.86 18.63
CA GLU A 56 31.54 2.41 19.56
C GLU A 56 31.67 0.89 19.61
N GLN A 57 30.56 0.14 19.48
CA GLN A 57 30.54 -1.30 19.75
C GLN A 57 29.70 -2.11 18.76
N HIS A 58 29.95 -3.42 18.68
CA HIS A 58 29.14 -4.31 17.84
C HIS A 58 27.74 -4.48 18.44
N VAL A 59 26.69 -4.39 17.60
CA VAL A 59 25.30 -4.43 18.05
C VAL A 59 24.57 -5.62 17.43
N VAL A 60 23.74 -6.29 18.23
CA VAL A 60 22.78 -7.29 17.76
C VAL A 60 21.38 -6.79 18.05
N VAL A 61 20.61 -6.54 17.00
CA VAL A 61 19.18 -6.23 17.08
C VAL A 61 18.41 -7.53 16.98
N ILE A 62 17.55 -7.79 17.96
CA ILE A 62 16.71 -8.99 18.01
C ILE A 62 15.28 -8.58 17.63
N GLY A 63 14.70 -9.25 16.64
CA GLY A 63 13.33 -9.00 16.21
C GLY A 63 12.90 -9.91 15.07
N GLU A 64 11.60 -9.94 14.81
CA GLU A 64 11.00 -10.72 13.72
C GLU A 64 10.51 -9.84 12.55
N ASP A 65 10.40 -8.53 12.78
CA ASP A 65 9.82 -7.62 11.80
C ASP A 65 10.73 -7.38 10.59
N THR A 66 10.13 -7.33 9.40
CA THR A 66 10.83 -6.96 8.18
C THR A 66 11.19 -5.47 8.18
N ASP A 67 10.40 -4.65 8.85
CA ASP A 67 10.56 -3.20 8.95
C ASP A 67 11.94 -2.88 9.58
N LEU A 68 12.31 -3.60 10.63
CA LEU A 68 13.65 -3.51 11.25
C LEU A 68 14.78 -3.79 10.26
N LEU A 69 14.68 -4.85 9.45
CA LEU A 69 15.73 -5.19 8.47
C LEU A 69 15.86 -4.10 7.38
N VAL A 70 14.72 -3.59 6.91
CA VAL A 70 14.65 -2.50 5.91
C VAL A 70 15.31 -1.24 6.46
N LEU A 71 14.91 -0.82 7.67
CA LEU A 71 15.41 0.36 8.34
C LEU A 71 16.90 0.24 8.71
N LEU A 72 17.36 -0.93 9.17
CA LEU A 72 18.78 -1.17 9.43
C LEU A 72 19.61 -1.05 8.15
N CYS A 73 19.11 -1.59 7.03
CA CYS A 73 19.80 -1.45 5.75
C CYS A 73 19.84 0.00 5.26
N TYR A 74 18.85 0.82 5.61
CA TYR A 74 18.87 2.26 5.32
C TYR A 74 19.85 3.01 6.23
N HIS A 75 19.65 2.97 7.55
CA HIS A 75 20.33 3.81 8.55
C HIS A 75 21.76 3.38 8.90
N ALA A 76 22.11 2.09 8.83
CA ALA A 76 23.41 1.64 9.30
C ALA A 76 24.57 2.24 8.49
N MET A 77 25.53 2.86 9.17
CA MET A 77 26.68 3.49 8.54
C MET A 77 27.81 2.49 8.29
N MET A 78 28.44 2.57 7.11
CA MET A 78 29.49 1.61 6.74
C MET A 78 30.78 1.75 7.56
N HIS A 79 31.01 2.92 8.17
CA HIS A 79 32.20 3.21 8.99
C HIS A 79 32.03 2.86 10.48
N ASN A 80 30.81 2.67 10.98
CA ASN A 80 30.54 2.25 12.37
C ASN A 80 31.02 0.81 12.64
N LYS A 81 30.81 0.25 13.81
CA LYS A 81 30.97 -1.20 14.06
C LYS A 81 29.86 -2.00 13.39
N ASN A 82 29.99 -3.33 13.40
CA ASN A 82 29.00 -4.21 12.76
C ASN A 82 27.69 -4.21 13.54
N VAL A 83 26.58 -4.11 12.80
CA VAL A 83 25.23 -4.36 13.29
C VAL A 83 24.73 -5.67 12.68
N PHE A 84 24.18 -6.54 13.52
CA PHE A 84 23.55 -7.79 13.14
C PHE A 84 22.07 -7.75 13.46
N PHE A 85 21.23 -8.20 12.54
CA PHE A 85 19.83 -8.47 12.81
C PHE A 85 19.64 -9.96 13.03
N LYS A 86 18.95 -10.35 14.10
CA LYS A 86 18.78 -11.74 14.52
C LYS A 86 17.31 -12.04 14.79
N SER A 87 16.81 -13.12 14.20
CA SER A 87 15.47 -13.63 14.49
C SER A 87 15.40 -14.31 15.86
N GLU A 88 14.22 -14.33 16.47
CA GLU A 88 14.01 -15.07 17.72
C GLU A 88 13.89 -16.58 17.44
N PRO A 89 14.42 -17.44 18.34
CA PRO A 89 14.20 -18.88 18.23
C PRO A 89 12.73 -19.22 18.49
N LYS A 90 12.04 -19.81 17.50
CA LYS A 90 10.67 -20.31 17.66
C LYS A 90 10.71 -21.75 18.17
N GLN A 91 9.78 -22.11 19.05
CA GLN A 91 9.69 -23.46 19.64
C GLN A 91 9.66 -24.59 18.59
N SER A 92 9.15 -24.34 17.38
CA SER A 92 9.08 -25.29 16.27
C SER A 92 10.21 -25.18 15.23
N ILE A 93 11.00 -24.09 15.24
CA ILE A 93 12.04 -23.82 14.23
C ILE A 93 13.34 -23.43 14.97
N GLN A 94 14.26 -24.37 15.08
CA GLN A 94 15.58 -24.14 15.72
C GLN A 94 16.53 -23.28 14.87
N LYS A 95 16.20 -22.99 13.61
CA LYS A 95 17.07 -22.23 12.71
C LYS A 95 16.92 -20.73 12.91
N ILE A 96 17.81 -20.16 13.70
CA ILE A 96 17.98 -18.72 13.86
C ILE A 96 18.52 -18.14 12.54
N ARG A 97 17.90 -17.06 12.07
CA ARG A 97 18.42 -16.27 10.95
C ARG A 97 19.21 -15.10 11.50
N ILE A 98 20.39 -14.88 10.93
CA ILE A 98 21.27 -13.76 11.27
C ILE A 98 21.63 -13.05 9.97
N TRP A 99 21.40 -11.75 9.94
CA TRP A 99 21.78 -10.87 8.84
C TRP A 99 22.89 -9.95 9.33
N ASP A 100 24.05 -10.03 8.69
CA ASP A 100 25.09 -9.01 8.79
C ASP A 100 24.66 -7.83 7.92
N ILE A 101 24.30 -6.71 8.56
CA ILE A 101 23.71 -5.57 7.86
C ILE A 101 24.69 -4.96 6.87
N LYS A 102 25.99 -4.91 7.19
CA LYS A 102 26.99 -4.38 6.27
C LYS A 102 27.18 -5.26 5.05
N LYS A 103 27.22 -6.59 5.23
CA LYS A 103 27.24 -7.51 4.09
C LYS A 103 25.98 -7.40 3.24
N THR A 104 24.83 -7.26 3.87
CA THR A 104 23.54 -7.04 3.19
C THR A 104 23.57 -5.78 2.33
N LYS A 105 24.00 -4.64 2.90
CA LYS A 105 24.16 -3.36 2.16
C LYS A 105 25.14 -3.48 1.01
N LYS A 106 26.29 -4.12 1.21
CA LYS A 106 27.27 -4.37 0.13
C LYS A 106 26.67 -5.21 -1.01
N HIS A 107 25.90 -6.24 -0.68
CA HIS A 107 25.26 -7.10 -1.69
C HIS A 107 24.13 -6.38 -2.44
N LEU A 108 23.37 -5.51 -1.76
CA LEU A 108 22.30 -4.73 -2.40
C LEU A 108 22.84 -3.56 -3.23
N GLY A 109 23.96 -2.98 -2.82
CA GLY A 109 24.46 -1.71 -3.33
C GLY A 109 23.88 -0.52 -2.55
N GLU A 110 24.63 0.58 -2.51
CA GLU A 110 24.28 1.79 -1.75
C GLU A 110 22.98 2.42 -2.25
N ALA A 111 22.82 2.58 -3.57
CA ALA A 111 21.63 3.15 -4.18
C ALA A 111 20.36 2.37 -3.78
N ILE A 112 20.37 1.05 -3.91
CA ILE A 112 19.21 0.21 -3.59
C ILE A 112 18.94 0.17 -2.09
N SER A 113 19.98 0.14 -1.26
CA SER A 113 19.84 0.19 0.19
C SER A 113 19.14 1.47 0.65
N ARG A 114 19.44 2.61 0.01
CA ARG A 114 18.74 3.88 0.24
C ARG A 114 17.27 3.83 -0.16
N LEU A 115 16.92 3.10 -1.22
CA LEU A 115 15.54 3.01 -1.73
C LEU A 115 14.66 1.99 -0.99
N LEU A 116 15.20 1.18 -0.07
CA LEU A 116 14.44 0.14 0.61
C LEU A 116 13.21 0.65 1.39
N PRO A 117 13.24 1.78 2.13
CA PRO A 117 12.05 2.29 2.81
C PRO A 117 10.89 2.55 1.84
N PHE A 118 11.18 3.15 0.67
CA PHE A 118 10.19 3.31 -0.40
C PHE A 118 9.70 1.96 -0.92
N ILE A 119 10.61 1.05 -1.31
CA ILE A 119 10.23 -0.26 -1.89
C ILE A 119 9.32 -1.02 -0.94
N HIS A 120 9.64 -0.99 0.35
CA HIS A 120 8.89 -1.68 1.38
C HIS A 120 7.52 -1.04 1.63
N ALA A 121 7.47 0.28 1.86
CA ALA A 121 6.20 0.99 2.06
C ALA A 121 5.31 0.98 0.81
N PHE A 122 5.86 1.16 -0.39
CA PHE A 122 5.07 1.22 -1.63
C PHE A 122 4.46 -0.12 -2.02
N SER A 123 5.17 -1.22 -1.75
CA SER A 123 4.65 -2.57 -1.99
C SER A 123 3.73 -3.10 -0.87
N GLY A 124 3.56 -2.31 0.20
CA GLY A 124 2.67 -2.56 1.33
C GLY A 124 3.42 -2.92 2.61
N CYS A 125 3.21 -2.17 3.68
CA CYS A 125 3.62 -2.47 5.06
C CYS A 125 2.39 -2.40 5.99
N ASP A 126 2.58 -2.29 7.30
CA ASP A 126 1.47 -2.24 8.25
C ASP A 126 0.58 -1.00 8.08
N THR A 127 1.13 0.10 7.56
CA THR A 127 0.41 1.36 7.37
C THR A 127 0.00 1.63 5.92
N THR A 128 0.48 0.84 4.94
CA THR A 128 0.16 1.05 3.53
C THR A 128 -0.43 -0.19 2.88
N SER A 129 -1.36 0.01 1.96
CA SER A 129 -1.99 -1.10 1.25
C SER A 129 -1.00 -1.86 0.39
N ARG A 130 -1.13 -3.19 0.36
CA ARG A 130 -0.43 -4.02 -0.62
C ARG A 130 -1.06 -3.86 -2.01
N VAL A 131 -0.22 -3.71 -3.03
CA VAL A 131 -0.63 -3.72 -4.43
C VAL A 131 -0.91 -5.17 -4.88
N PHE A 132 -2.13 -5.45 -5.36
CA PHE A 132 -2.56 -6.81 -5.66
C PHE A 132 -1.69 -7.47 -6.74
N GLY A 133 -1.32 -8.74 -6.52
CA GLY A 133 -0.49 -9.51 -7.46
C GLY A 133 0.99 -9.12 -7.47
N LEU A 134 1.37 -8.07 -6.73
CA LEU A 134 2.74 -7.59 -6.62
C LEU A 134 3.25 -7.79 -5.20
N GLY A 135 4.53 -8.15 -5.08
CA GLY A 135 5.20 -8.36 -3.80
C GLY A 135 6.49 -7.55 -3.73
N LYS A 136 7.03 -7.39 -2.52
CA LYS A 136 8.28 -6.67 -2.23
C LYS A 136 9.43 -7.06 -3.18
N GLY A 137 9.62 -8.37 -3.40
CA GLY A 137 10.65 -8.88 -4.30
C GLY A 137 10.46 -8.47 -5.78
N ALA A 138 9.21 -8.33 -6.24
CA ALA A 138 8.93 -7.90 -7.61
C ALA A 138 9.30 -6.43 -7.82
N LEU A 139 8.88 -5.55 -6.90
CA LEU A 139 9.26 -4.14 -6.95
C LEU A 139 10.76 -3.94 -6.78
N LEU A 140 11.40 -4.65 -5.84
CA LEU A 140 12.85 -4.61 -5.66
C LEU A 140 13.60 -4.99 -6.96
N LYS A 141 13.17 -6.07 -7.63
CA LYS A 141 13.79 -6.49 -8.90
C LYS A 141 13.64 -5.43 -9.98
N LYS A 142 12.44 -4.84 -10.10
CA LYS A 142 12.14 -3.78 -11.07
C LYS A 142 13.00 -2.53 -10.85
N VAL A 143 13.05 -2.02 -9.61
CA VAL A 143 13.87 -0.85 -9.25
C VAL A 143 15.36 -1.14 -9.46
N LYS A 144 15.84 -2.34 -9.11
CA LYS A 144 17.23 -2.76 -9.40
C LYS A 144 17.59 -2.70 -10.88
N SER A 145 16.64 -2.98 -11.78
CA SER A 145 16.88 -3.04 -13.22
C SER A 145 16.64 -1.74 -13.98
N SER A 146 16.13 -0.68 -13.34
CA SER A 146 15.71 0.54 -14.03
C SER A 146 16.17 1.80 -13.28
N ALA A 147 17.08 2.55 -13.90
CA ALA A 147 17.52 3.85 -13.38
C ALA A 147 16.35 4.84 -13.28
N TYR A 148 15.45 4.84 -14.27
CA TYR A 148 14.23 5.63 -14.23
C TYR A 148 13.38 5.34 -12.99
N LEU A 149 13.17 4.07 -12.65
CA LEU A 149 12.41 3.72 -11.44
C LEU A 149 13.17 4.05 -10.16
N GLN A 150 14.50 4.06 -10.17
CA GLN A 150 15.30 4.55 -9.03
C GLN A 150 15.06 6.06 -8.84
N ASP A 151 15.05 6.84 -9.92
CA ASP A 151 14.75 8.28 -9.86
C ASP A 151 13.32 8.54 -9.35
N GLN A 152 12.33 7.80 -9.85
CA GLN A 152 10.95 7.90 -9.35
C GLN A 152 10.86 7.49 -7.86
N SER A 153 11.59 6.46 -7.45
CA SER A 153 11.62 6.01 -6.05
C SER A 153 12.25 7.05 -5.13
N GLN A 154 13.30 7.75 -5.60
CA GLN A 154 14.02 8.75 -4.82
C GLN A 154 13.13 9.94 -4.45
N LEU A 155 12.13 10.27 -5.28
CA LEU A 155 11.15 11.32 -4.99
C LEU A 155 10.36 11.06 -3.70
N PHE A 156 10.28 9.81 -3.23
CA PHE A 156 9.62 9.47 -1.97
C PHE A 156 10.49 9.65 -0.73
N LEU A 157 11.79 9.83 -0.92
CA LEU A 157 12.82 9.86 0.14
C LEU A 157 13.54 11.21 0.22
N GLN A 158 12.96 12.24 -0.40
CA GLN A 158 13.45 13.61 -0.36
C GLN A 158 12.26 14.57 -0.24
N LYS A 159 12.55 15.86 -0.04
CA LYS A 159 11.52 16.90 -0.05
C LYS A 159 10.93 17.02 -1.46
N SER A 160 9.73 16.50 -1.64
CA SER A 160 8.98 16.50 -2.89
C SER A 160 7.59 17.07 -2.70
N SER A 161 7.09 17.75 -3.73
CA SER A 161 5.69 18.19 -3.77
C SER A 161 4.73 17.00 -3.91
N LYS A 162 3.45 17.20 -3.54
CA LYS A 162 2.41 16.18 -3.71
C LYS A 162 2.28 15.74 -5.16
N ASP A 163 2.35 16.67 -6.12
CA ASP A 163 2.22 16.34 -7.54
C ASP A 163 3.39 15.50 -8.05
N GLN A 164 4.62 15.78 -7.59
CA GLN A 164 5.77 14.92 -7.90
C GLN A 164 5.61 13.51 -7.34
N VAL A 165 5.16 13.38 -6.08
CA VAL A 165 4.94 12.09 -5.42
C VAL A 165 3.86 11.28 -6.13
N VAL A 166 2.75 11.92 -6.47
CA VAL A 166 1.62 11.28 -7.15
C VAL A 166 2.04 10.81 -8.55
N LYS A 167 2.70 11.69 -9.32
CA LYS A 167 3.19 11.35 -10.65
C LYS A 167 4.20 10.20 -10.59
N ALA A 168 5.17 10.26 -9.68
CA ALA A 168 6.18 9.22 -9.52
C ALA A 168 5.57 7.87 -9.13
N GLY A 169 4.60 7.88 -8.22
CA GLY A 169 3.89 6.68 -7.81
C GLY A 169 3.05 6.07 -8.94
N GLU A 170 2.40 6.90 -9.75
CA GLU A 170 1.70 6.47 -10.95
C GLU A 170 2.66 5.82 -11.96
N GLU A 171 3.79 6.44 -12.27
CA GLU A 171 4.82 5.90 -13.17
C GLU A 171 5.36 4.53 -12.70
N VAL A 172 5.61 4.38 -11.40
CA VAL A 172 6.03 3.10 -10.80
C VAL A 172 4.93 2.04 -10.98
N LEU A 173 3.66 2.38 -10.76
CA LEU A 173 2.54 1.44 -10.92
C LEU A 173 2.30 1.07 -12.39
N VAL A 174 2.36 2.04 -13.31
CA VAL A 174 2.26 1.80 -14.75
C VAL A 174 3.29 0.76 -15.17
N ASP A 175 4.55 0.94 -14.79
CA ASP A 175 5.61 -0.01 -15.09
C ASP A 175 5.34 -1.39 -14.46
N LEU A 176 5.00 -1.44 -13.17
CA LEU A 176 4.75 -2.69 -12.45
C LEU A 176 3.63 -3.53 -13.08
N TYR A 177 2.60 -2.87 -13.60
CA TYR A 177 1.50 -3.53 -14.29
C TYR A 177 1.78 -3.75 -15.78
N GLY A 178 2.95 -3.39 -16.31
CA GLY A 178 3.31 -3.61 -17.72
C GLY A 178 2.59 -2.67 -18.67
N GLY A 179 2.40 -1.42 -18.26
CA GLY A 179 2.04 -0.32 -19.13
C GLY A 179 3.25 0.32 -19.79
N VAL A 180 2.99 1.31 -20.66
CA VAL A 180 4.03 2.06 -21.36
C VAL A 180 4.39 3.31 -20.54
N GLN A 181 5.61 3.34 -19.99
CA GLN A 181 6.13 4.46 -19.19
C GLN A 181 6.01 5.81 -19.92
N SER A 182 5.70 6.87 -19.18
CA SER A 182 5.58 8.25 -19.69
C SER A 182 4.60 8.50 -20.85
N VAL A 183 3.82 7.48 -21.24
CA VAL A 183 2.85 7.56 -22.35
C VAL A 183 1.47 7.11 -21.87
N GLU A 184 1.40 6.05 -21.08
CA GLU A 184 0.15 5.44 -20.64
C GLU A 184 -0.11 5.75 -19.16
N GLY A 185 -1.16 6.52 -18.87
CA GLY A 185 -1.65 6.69 -17.50
C GLY A 185 -2.36 5.44 -16.96
N LEU A 186 -2.54 5.36 -15.64
CA LEU A 186 -3.13 4.19 -14.98
C LEU A 186 -4.54 3.87 -15.45
N ASP A 187 -5.37 4.88 -15.71
CA ASP A 187 -6.75 4.66 -16.13
C ASP A 187 -6.83 4.06 -17.54
N LEU A 188 -5.97 4.52 -18.46
CA LEU A 188 -5.85 3.94 -19.81
C LEU A 188 -5.30 2.51 -19.75
N LEU A 189 -4.24 2.28 -18.94
CA LEU A 189 -3.70 0.94 -18.69
C LEU A 189 -4.74 -0.01 -18.13
N ARG A 190 -5.53 0.47 -17.15
CA ARG A 190 -6.60 -0.27 -16.51
C ARG A 190 -7.69 -0.63 -17.52
N TYR A 191 -8.12 0.32 -18.35
CA TYR A 191 -9.10 0.09 -19.41
C TYR A 191 -8.60 -0.92 -20.45
N ARG A 192 -7.39 -0.74 -20.97
CA ARG A 192 -6.79 -1.66 -21.95
C ARG A 192 -6.70 -3.09 -21.41
N LYS A 193 -6.28 -3.27 -20.15
CA LYS A 193 -6.24 -4.59 -19.49
C LYS A 193 -7.61 -5.18 -19.24
N PHE A 194 -8.60 -4.36 -18.94
CA PHE A 194 -9.98 -4.82 -18.81
C PHE A 194 -10.51 -5.29 -20.16
N ALA A 195 -10.40 -4.46 -21.20
CA ALA A 195 -10.86 -4.77 -22.54
C ALA A 195 -10.22 -6.06 -23.09
N SER A 196 -8.90 -6.23 -22.92
CA SER A 196 -8.23 -7.45 -23.37
C SER A 196 -8.73 -8.71 -22.64
N LYS A 197 -9.02 -8.64 -21.34
CA LYS A 197 -9.59 -9.77 -20.59
C LYS A 197 -11.03 -10.10 -21.01
N VAL A 198 -11.84 -9.08 -21.30
CA VAL A 198 -13.23 -9.27 -21.78
C VAL A 198 -13.25 -9.87 -23.18
N VAL A 199 -12.36 -9.43 -24.07
CA VAL A 199 -12.28 -9.95 -25.45
C VAL A 199 -11.80 -11.41 -25.48
N VAL A 200 -10.87 -11.78 -24.60
CA VAL A 200 -10.25 -13.12 -24.60
C VAL A 200 -11.08 -14.16 -23.82
N GLY A 201 -12.00 -13.76 -22.93
CA GLY A 201 -12.74 -14.70 -22.09
C GLY A 201 -14.19 -14.32 -21.81
N ASN A 202 -15.09 -15.32 -21.91
CA ASN A 202 -16.46 -15.28 -21.37
C ASN A 202 -16.50 -15.30 -19.82
N VAL A 203 -15.47 -14.78 -19.14
CA VAL A 203 -15.30 -14.90 -17.69
C VAL A 203 -15.37 -13.53 -17.04
N PHE A 204 -16.03 -13.47 -15.88
CA PHE A 204 -16.10 -12.27 -15.06
C PHE A 204 -14.71 -11.75 -14.70
N VAL A 205 -14.41 -10.49 -15.04
CA VAL A 205 -13.12 -9.87 -14.72
C VAL A 205 -13.05 -9.57 -13.23
N GLN A 206 -12.13 -10.23 -12.54
CA GLN A 206 -11.80 -9.91 -11.16
C GLN A 206 -11.09 -8.55 -11.09
N VAL A 207 -11.82 -7.49 -10.73
CA VAL A 207 -11.35 -6.09 -10.80
C VAL A 207 -10.10 -5.78 -9.98
N TYR A 208 -9.83 -6.56 -8.93
CA TYR A 208 -8.61 -6.44 -8.12
C TYR A 208 -7.35 -6.92 -8.86
N THR A 209 -7.50 -7.67 -9.96
CA THR A 209 -6.38 -8.13 -10.81
C THR A 209 -5.93 -7.09 -11.84
N LEU A 210 -6.60 -5.93 -11.88
CA LEU A 210 -6.26 -4.81 -12.75
C LEU A 210 -5.37 -3.81 -11.99
N ALA A 211 -4.67 -2.95 -12.72
CA ALA A 211 -3.93 -1.82 -12.12
C ALA A 211 -4.89 -0.92 -11.33
N PRO A 212 -4.50 -0.31 -10.19
CA PRO A 212 -5.37 0.59 -9.44
C PRO A 212 -5.85 1.76 -10.31
N THR A 213 -6.95 2.41 -9.92
CA THR A 213 -7.35 3.68 -10.55
C THR A 213 -6.34 4.77 -10.20
N SER A 214 -6.25 5.81 -11.03
CA SER A 214 -5.42 6.99 -10.75
C SER A 214 -5.71 7.60 -9.36
N ASP A 215 -6.99 7.70 -8.97
CA ASP A 215 -7.42 8.19 -7.65
C ASP A 215 -6.91 7.33 -6.47
N ALA A 216 -7.05 6.00 -6.56
CA ALA A 216 -6.57 5.09 -5.52
C ALA A 216 -5.03 5.08 -5.47
N ALA A 217 -4.37 5.15 -6.63
CA ALA A 217 -2.92 5.22 -6.74
C ALA A 217 -2.38 6.51 -6.11
N LYS A 218 -2.98 7.66 -6.41
CA LYS A 218 -2.67 8.95 -5.80
C LYS A 218 -2.65 8.86 -4.27
N LEU A 219 -3.73 8.35 -3.66
CA LEU A 219 -3.83 8.23 -2.21
C LEU A 219 -2.82 7.23 -1.62
N HIS A 220 -2.57 6.13 -2.33
CA HIS A 220 -1.54 5.15 -1.94
C HIS A 220 -0.13 5.76 -1.98
N SER A 221 0.19 6.53 -3.01
CA SER A 221 1.47 7.25 -3.13
C SER A 221 1.64 8.29 -2.01
N MET A 222 0.60 9.06 -1.71
CA MET A 222 0.65 10.04 -0.61
C MET A 222 0.91 9.38 0.75
N ARG A 223 0.22 8.28 1.07
CA ARG A 223 0.46 7.55 2.33
C ARG A 223 1.84 6.90 2.37
N THR A 224 2.29 6.36 1.23
CA THR A 224 3.63 5.78 1.12
C THR A 224 4.71 6.83 1.35
N PHE A 225 4.54 8.04 0.79
CA PHE A 225 5.45 9.16 1.03
C PHE A 225 5.51 9.48 2.52
N TYR A 226 4.36 9.69 3.16
CA TYR A 226 4.30 9.96 4.60
C TYR A 226 5.05 8.89 5.41
N GLN A 227 4.76 7.61 5.17
CA GLN A 227 5.44 6.52 5.89
C GLN A 227 6.95 6.51 5.64
N ALA A 228 7.37 6.68 4.39
CA ALA A 228 8.78 6.70 4.04
C ALA A 228 9.51 7.89 4.68
N GLN A 229 8.88 9.07 4.75
CA GLN A 229 9.44 10.25 5.41
C GLN A 229 9.60 10.06 6.92
N ILE A 230 8.62 9.44 7.59
CA ILE A 230 8.74 9.05 9.01
C ILE A 230 9.95 8.13 9.19
N TRP A 231 10.05 7.07 8.38
CA TRP A 231 11.13 6.07 8.47
C TRP A 231 12.53 6.60 8.19
N ILE A 232 12.68 7.65 7.37
CA ILE A 232 13.98 8.28 7.16
C ILE A 232 14.29 9.42 8.14
N GLY A 233 13.37 9.73 9.07
CA GLY A 233 13.54 10.77 10.09
C GLY A 233 13.12 12.18 9.66
N GLU A 234 12.54 12.35 8.48
CA GLU A 234 12.17 13.65 7.90
C GLU A 234 10.66 13.96 8.01
N GLY A 235 9.87 13.06 8.60
CA GLY A 235 8.41 13.14 8.62
C GLY A 235 7.78 13.97 9.75
N HIS A 236 8.56 14.56 10.65
CA HIS A 236 8.07 15.21 11.87
C HIS A 236 7.12 16.41 11.61
N ASP A 237 7.32 17.13 10.51
CA ASP A 237 6.50 18.29 10.13
C ASP A 237 5.31 17.92 9.21
N LEU A 238 5.12 16.64 8.89
CA LEU A 238 4.05 16.22 7.99
C LEU A 238 2.74 16.01 8.75
N ASP A 239 1.68 16.70 8.32
CA ASP A 239 0.32 16.39 8.79
C ASP A 239 -0.24 15.18 8.02
N PRO A 240 -0.50 14.03 8.67
CA PRO A 240 -1.03 12.85 8.00
C PRO A 240 -2.36 13.13 7.27
N ASN A 241 -3.20 14.06 7.75
CA ASN A 241 -4.47 14.42 7.11
C ASN A 241 -4.26 15.04 5.72
N GLN A 242 -3.08 15.60 5.47
CA GLN A 242 -2.70 16.14 4.17
C GLN A 242 -2.09 15.10 3.22
N TRP A 243 -1.83 13.89 3.72
CA TRP A 243 -1.11 12.82 3.02
C TRP A 243 -1.91 11.51 2.91
N GLY A 244 -3.23 11.64 2.74
CA GLY A 244 -4.10 10.50 2.42
C GLY A 244 -4.62 9.72 3.64
N TRP A 245 -4.55 10.34 4.81
CA TRP A 245 -5.18 9.86 6.05
C TRP A 245 -6.29 10.82 6.50
N TYR A 246 -7.13 10.38 7.42
CA TYR A 246 -8.02 11.22 8.20
C TYR A 246 -8.09 10.72 9.65
N THR A 247 -8.28 11.62 10.61
CA THR A 247 -8.46 11.25 12.02
C THR A 247 -9.92 10.89 12.31
N SER A 248 -10.15 9.73 12.93
CA SER A 248 -11.44 9.29 13.45
C SER A 248 -11.24 8.58 14.77
N GLU A 249 -11.95 8.98 15.83
CA GLU A 249 -11.83 8.37 17.18
C GLU A 249 -10.37 8.27 17.68
N ASN A 250 -9.59 9.35 17.51
CA ASN A 250 -8.14 9.40 17.81
C ASN A 250 -7.28 8.36 17.08
N LYS A 251 -7.77 7.81 15.96
CA LYS A 251 -7.03 6.88 15.10
C LYS A 251 -6.87 7.47 13.70
N LEU A 252 -5.73 7.21 13.08
CA LEU A 252 -5.52 7.52 11.67
C LEU A 252 -6.16 6.42 10.81
N MET A 253 -7.06 6.84 9.93
CA MET A 253 -7.77 5.98 9.00
C MET A 253 -7.39 6.36 7.57
N PRO A 254 -7.14 5.39 6.68
CA PRO A 254 -6.70 5.69 5.33
C PRO A 254 -7.88 6.20 4.49
N VAL A 255 -7.67 7.30 3.76
CA VAL A 255 -8.58 7.71 2.69
C VAL A 255 -8.39 6.74 1.53
N ARG A 256 -9.39 5.91 1.23
CA ARG A 256 -9.26 4.81 0.27
C ARG A 256 -9.46 5.25 -1.17
N CYS A 257 -10.52 6.01 -1.43
CA CYS A 257 -10.85 6.64 -2.71
C CYS A 257 -11.55 7.97 -2.42
N LEU A 258 -11.36 8.96 -3.28
CA LEU A 258 -12.17 10.17 -3.33
C LEU A 258 -13.33 10.03 -4.32
N LEU A 259 -13.17 9.15 -5.31
CA LEU A 259 -14.19 8.86 -6.31
C LEU A 259 -15.08 7.67 -5.91
N PRO A 260 -16.35 7.65 -6.35
CA PRO A 260 -17.20 6.47 -6.16
C PRO A 260 -16.60 5.25 -6.88
N PRO A 261 -16.84 4.03 -6.36
CA PRO A 261 -16.21 2.81 -6.89
C PRO A 261 -16.59 2.47 -8.33
N ALA A 262 -17.71 3.03 -8.82
CA ALA A 262 -18.08 3.06 -10.22
C ALA A 262 -19.02 4.27 -10.46
N PRO A 263 -19.14 4.76 -11.71
CA PRO A 263 -20.20 5.68 -12.11
C PRO A 263 -21.57 5.22 -11.58
N GLN A 264 -22.39 6.16 -11.11
CA GLN A 264 -23.67 5.81 -10.49
C GLN A 264 -24.61 5.06 -11.47
N LYS A 265 -24.50 5.33 -12.77
CA LYS A 265 -25.18 4.58 -13.85
C LYS A 265 -24.75 3.10 -13.88
N LEU A 266 -23.48 2.79 -13.57
CA LEU A 266 -22.95 1.43 -13.50
C LEU A 266 -23.29 0.72 -12.17
N LEU A 267 -23.35 1.43 -11.06
CA LEU A 267 -23.86 0.85 -9.79
C LEU A 267 -25.36 0.53 -9.88
N LYS A 268 -26.06 1.27 -10.74
CA LYS A 268 -27.44 1.00 -11.16
C LYS A 268 -27.50 0.15 -12.43
N VAL A 269 -26.54 -0.78 -12.67
CA VAL A 269 -26.64 -1.74 -13.81
C VAL A 269 -27.89 -2.59 -13.62
N ILE A 270 -28.96 -2.05 -14.17
CA ILE A 270 -30.28 -2.60 -14.23
C ILE A 270 -30.41 -2.96 -15.69
N ARG A 271 -29.96 -4.16 -16.02
CA ARG A 271 -30.25 -4.77 -17.31
C ARG A 271 -31.59 -5.47 -17.23
N CYS A 272 -32.39 -5.34 -18.29
CA CYS A 272 -33.59 -6.16 -18.41
C CYS A 272 -33.28 -7.43 -19.19
N ASN A 273 -34.03 -8.50 -18.91
CA ASN A 273 -34.05 -9.72 -19.74
C ASN A 273 -35.38 -9.80 -20.50
N CYS A 274 -35.90 -8.65 -20.94
CA CYS A 274 -37.14 -8.61 -21.70
C CYS A 274 -36.95 -9.32 -23.03
N LYS A 275 -37.82 -10.30 -23.29
CA LYS A 275 -37.96 -10.97 -24.59
C LYS A 275 -38.89 -10.20 -25.54
N GLN A 276 -39.78 -9.40 -24.96
CA GLN A 276 -40.73 -8.55 -25.65
C GLN A 276 -40.33 -7.09 -25.54
N ASN A 277 -41.08 -6.22 -26.22
CA ASN A 277 -40.86 -4.79 -26.22
C ASN A 277 -40.82 -4.21 -24.80
N CYS A 278 -39.89 -3.29 -24.51
CA CYS A 278 -39.66 -2.73 -23.17
C CYS A 278 -40.62 -1.55 -22.85
N ASP A 279 -41.90 -1.70 -23.15
CA ASP A 279 -42.91 -0.64 -23.06
C ASP A 279 -43.60 -0.52 -21.68
N SER A 280 -43.38 -1.48 -20.78
CA SER A 280 -44.02 -1.51 -19.47
C SER A 280 -43.00 -1.50 -18.32
N ARG A 281 -43.48 -1.21 -17.10
CA ARG A 281 -42.66 -1.30 -15.87
C ARG A 281 -42.26 -2.73 -15.49
N ARG A 282 -42.59 -3.74 -16.32
CA ARG A 282 -41.99 -5.09 -16.24
C ARG A 282 -40.54 -5.10 -16.71
N CYS A 283 -40.16 -4.17 -17.60
CA CYS A 283 -38.76 -3.93 -17.92
C CYS A 283 -38.07 -3.28 -16.72
N SER A 284 -37.02 -3.92 -16.21
CA SER A 284 -36.25 -3.39 -15.07
C SER A 284 -35.61 -2.05 -15.40
N CYS A 285 -35.08 -1.84 -16.62
CA CYS A 285 -34.52 -0.57 -17.06
C CYS A 285 -35.57 0.56 -16.96
N ARG A 286 -36.74 0.36 -17.60
CA ARG A 286 -37.86 1.31 -17.59
C ARG A 286 -38.41 1.56 -16.19
N LYS A 287 -38.54 0.51 -15.37
CA LYS A 287 -39.01 0.61 -13.97
C LYS A 287 -38.15 1.58 -13.15
N HIS A 288 -36.85 1.63 -13.42
CA HIS A 288 -35.89 2.47 -12.70
C HIS A 288 -35.51 3.74 -13.46
N GLY A 289 -36.23 4.04 -14.56
CA GLY A 289 -36.03 5.27 -15.34
C GLY A 289 -34.71 5.33 -16.09
N ILE A 290 -34.19 4.19 -16.57
CA ILE A 290 -32.96 4.10 -17.36
C ILE A 290 -33.27 3.46 -18.72
N ASP A 291 -32.58 3.89 -19.76
CA ASP A 291 -32.66 3.30 -21.09
C ASP A 291 -31.98 1.92 -21.15
N CYS A 292 -32.53 1.04 -21.98
CA CYS A 292 -31.94 -0.24 -22.31
C CYS A 292 -30.68 -0.02 -23.14
N SER A 293 -29.58 -0.64 -22.73
CA SER A 293 -28.30 -0.63 -23.45
C SER A 293 -28.02 -1.98 -24.14
N ALA A 294 -26.93 -2.04 -24.90
CA ALA A 294 -26.39 -3.27 -25.48
C ALA A 294 -26.15 -4.41 -24.46
N SER A 295 -26.10 -4.08 -23.16
CA SER A 295 -25.94 -5.04 -22.07
C SER A 295 -27.26 -5.68 -21.58
N CYS A 296 -28.42 -5.24 -22.10
CA CYS A 296 -29.72 -5.85 -21.84
C CYS A 296 -29.90 -7.14 -22.66
N GLY A 297 -30.71 -8.08 -22.15
CA GLY A 297 -30.84 -9.46 -22.65
C GLY A 297 -31.14 -9.59 -24.15
N GLU A 298 -32.40 -9.82 -24.52
CA GLU A 298 -32.76 -9.97 -25.94
C GLU A 298 -32.99 -8.62 -26.63
N CYS A 299 -33.46 -7.60 -25.91
CA CYS A 299 -33.71 -6.29 -26.51
C CYS A 299 -32.43 -5.55 -26.92
N ARG A 300 -31.32 -5.77 -26.18
CA ARG A 300 -30.00 -5.15 -26.42
C ARG A 300 -30.01 -3.64 -26.65
N GLY A 301 -31.03 -2.91 -26.17
CA GLY A 301 -31.16 -1.48 -26.42
C GLY A 301 -31.34 -1.09 -27.88
N ILE A 302 -31.64 -2.05 -28.78
CA ILE A 302 -31.85 -1.80 -30.22
C ILE A 302 -33.24 -2.30 -30.64
N ASN A 303 -33.67 -3.42 -30.06
CA ASN A 303 -34.95 -4.08 -30.37
C ASN A 303 -36.03 -3.77 -29.32
N CYS A 304 -36.04 -2.57 -28.75
CA CYS A 304 -37.10 -2.15 -27.83
C CYS A 304 -37.37 -0.66 -27.81
N SER A 305 -38.56 -0.28 -27.37
CA SER A 305 -39.06 1.10 -27.21
C SER A 305 -38.43 1.88 -26.06
N ASN A 306 -37.60 1.26 -25.23
CA ASN A 306 -36.93 1.91 -24.10
C ASN A 306 -35.43 2.04 -24.38
N SER A 307 -35.05 2.47 -25.58
CA SER A 307 -33.66 2.71 -25.98
C SER A 307 -33.44 4.19 -26.32
N SER A 308 -32.30 4.73 -25.93
CA SER A 308 -31.83 6.04 -26.40
C SER A 308 -31.46 5.94 -27.88
N ILE A 309 -31.92 6.87 -28.71
CA ILE A 309 -31.33 7.06 -30.05
C ILE A 309 -29.94 7.64 -29.80
N VAL A 310 -28.89 6.87 -30.03
CA VAL A 310 -27.51 7.37 -29.92
C VAL A 310 -27.35 8.49 -30.94
N THR A 311 -27.25 9.74 -30.47
CA THR A 311 -26.90 10.88 -31.31
C THR A 311 -25.40 11.06 -31.33
N GLN A 312 -24.88 11.58 -32.45
CA GLN A 312 -23.45 11.77 -32.74
C GLN A 312 -22.67 12.47 -31.59
N SER A 313 -23.34 13.26 -30.75
CA SER A 313 -22.78 13.98 -29.60
C SER A 313 -22.24 13.08 -28.48
N ASP A 314 -22.73 11.85 -28.33
CA ASP A 314 -22.34 10.95 -27.22
C ASP A 314 -21.01 10.23 -27.49
N LEU A 315 -20.45 10.35 -28.70
CA LEU A 315 -19.15 9.78 -29.09
C LEU A 315 -17.98 10.73 -28.86
N ASP A 316 -18.25 12.01 -28.58
CA ASP A 316 -17.22 13.05 -28.41
C ASP A 316 -16.82 13.29 -26.94
N GLU A 317 -17.40 12.55 -25.98
CA GLU A 317 -17.05 12.59 -24.54
C GLU A 317 -16.38 11.29 -24.01
N VAL A 318 -15.58 10.62 -24.84
CA VAL A 318 -14.69 9.51 -24.40
C VAL A 318 -13.23 9.94 -24.44
#